data_AF-A0A2H0RTR7-F1
#
_entry.id   AF-A0A2H0RTR7-F1
#
_cell.length_a   1.000
_cell.length_b   1.000
_cell.length_c   1.000
_cell.angle_alpha   90.00
_cell.angle_beta   90.00
_cell.angle_gamma   90.00
#
_symmetry.space_group_name_H-M   'P 1'
#
loop_
_entity.id
_entity.type
_entity.pdbx_description
1 polymer ?
#
loop_
_entity_poly.entity_id
_entity_poly.type
_entity_poly.pdbx_seq_one_letter_code
_entity_poly.pdbx_strand_id
1 'polypeptide(L)'
;MPTVPLIKVLRDRGAPQVIEYLSMDTEGSEYAILKDFPFEEYTFLAISVEHNSIEQSKESLCHLLVGKGYVRVKEEPVDDYYVHCSLLHHRESCCTM
;
A
#
# COMPACT_ATOMS: atom_id res chain seq x y z
N MET A 1 8.59 22.01 -8.36
CA MET A 1 7.66 21.48 -9.39
C MET A 1 6.30 21.28 -8.74
N PRO A 2 5.18 21.51 -9.43
CA PRO A 2 3.86 21.20 -8.89
C PRO A 2 3.69 19.68 -8.72
N THR A 3 2.98 19.26 -7.67
CA THR A 3 2.62 17.86 -7.43
C THR A 3 1.17 17.60 -7.83
N VAL A 4 0.84 16.35 -8.12
CA VAL A 4 -0.54 15.90 -8.37
C VAL A 4 -0.85 14.68 -7.51
N PRO A 5 -2.10 14.51 -7.04
CA PRO A 5 -2.48 13.29 -6.32
C PRO A 5 -2.35 12.04 -7.20
N LEU A 6 -1.92 10.92 -6.62
CA LEU A 6 -1.81 9.64 -7.32
C LEU A 6 -3.12 9.23 -8.01
N ILE A 7 -4.25 9.40 -7.34
CA ILE A 7 -5.60 9.12 -7.89
C ILE A 7 -5.87 9.88 -9.20
N LYS A 8 -5.37 11.13 -9.32
CA LYS A 8 -5.55 11.91 -10.53
C LYS A 8 -4.80 11.25 -11.70
N VAL A 9 -3.58 10.81 -11.45
CA VAL A 9 -2.76 10.12 -12.46
C VAL A 9 -3.44 8.84 -12.92
N LEU A 10 -3.96 8.03 -11.99
CA LEU A 10 -4.65 6.77 -12.32
C LEU A 10 -5.91 7.02 -13.16
N ARG A 11 -6.75 8.00 -12.78
CA ARG A 11 -7.97 8.36 -13.51
C ARG A 11 -7.66 8.91 -14.90
N ASP A 12 -6.72 9.84 -15.01
CA ASP A 12 -6.32 10.46 -16.29
C ASP A 12 -5.80 9.42 -17.30
N ARG A 13 -5.21 8.32 -16.80
CA ARG A 13 -4.67 7.23 -17.63
C ARG A 13 -5.65 6.07 -17.83
N GLY A 14 -6.86 6.15 -17.27
CA GLY A 14 -7.84 5.06 -17.36
C GLY A 14 -7.33 3.76 -16.74
N ALA A 15 -6.53 3.85 -15.67
CA ALA A 15 -6.03 2.68 -14.98
C ALA A 15 -7.19 1.84 -14.42
N PRO A 16 -7.07 0.49 -14.43
CA PRO A 16 -8.09 -0.37 -13.86
C PRO A 16 -8.25 -0.10 -12.36
N GLN A 17 -9.45 -0.33 -11.83
CA GLN A 17 -9.73 -0.20 -10.40
C GLN A 17 -8.99 -1.24 -9.56
N VAL A 18 -8.69 -2.40 -10.15
CA VAL A 18 -7.81 -3.41 -9.54
C VAL A 18 -6.49 -3.38 -10.28
N ILE A 19 -5.42 -3.07 -9.57
CA ILE A 19 -4.05 -2.98 -10.08
C ILE A 19 -3.25 -4.09 -9.41
N GLU A 20 -2.55 -4.90 -10.18
CA GLU A 20 -1.87 -6.09 -9.64
C GLU A 20 -0.74 -5.72 -8.67
N TYR A 21 -0.02 -4.63 -8.95
CA TYR A 21 1.18 -4.29 -8.19
C TYR A 21 1.45 -2.79 -8.16
N LEU A 22 1.79 -2.28 -6.97
CA LEU A 22 2.34 -0.96 -6.74
C LEU A 22 3.74 -1.09 -6.14
N SER A 23 4.72 -0.46 -6.79
CA SER A 23 6.02 -0.17 -6.18
C SER A 23 6.08 1.34 -5.94
N MET A 24 6.36 1.74 -4.71
CA MET A 24 6.35 3.14 -4.32
C MET A 24 7.60 3.49 -3.50
N ASP A 25 8.41 4.32 -4.13
CA ASP A 25 9.63 4.92 -3.60
C ASP A 25 9.57 6.41 -4.02
N THR A 26 9.35 7.27 -3.04
CA THR A 26 9.19 8.70 -3.18
C THR A 26 10.06 9.46 -2.19
N GLU A 27 11.13 8.83 -1.71
CA GLU A 27 12.12 9.40 -0.79
C GLU A 27 11.47 9.92 0.52
N GLY A 28 10.51 9.18 1.09
CA GLY A 28 9.93 9.44 2.40
C GLY A 28 8.54 10.10 2.42
N SER A 29 7.87 10.24 1.27
CA SER A 29 6.51 10.83 1.19
C SER A 29 5.37 9.81 1.05
N GLU A 30 5.68 8.52 1.18
CA GLU A 30 4.80 7.37 0.92
C GLU A 30 3.54 7.42 1.75
N TYR A 31 3.68 7.61 3.07
CA TYR A 31 2.54 7.72 3.98
C TYR A 31 1.64 8.91 3.63
N ALA A 32 2.22 10.06 3.28
CA ALA A 32 1.46 11.25 2.92
C ALA A 32 0.66 11.06 1.63
N ILE A 33 1.19 10.28 0.68
CA ILE A 33 0.50 9.92 -0.56
C ILE A 33 -0.63 8.93 -0.28
N LEU A 34 -0.36 7.87 0.48
CA LEU A 34 -1.31 6.78 0.68
C LEU A 34 -2.42 7.12 1.70
N LYS A 35 -2.16 7.96 2.70
CA LYS A 35 -3.19 8.30 3.72
C LYS A 35 -4.45 8.93 3.12
N ASP A 36 -4.31 9.65 2.00
CA ASP A 36 -5.38 10.34 1.29
C ASP A 36 -5.83 9.58 0.02
N PHE A 37 -5.31 8.37 -0.21
CA PHE A 37 -5.65 7.54 -1.37
C PHE A 37 -7.00 6.82 -1.16
N PRO A 38 -7.90 6.82 -2.17
CA PRO A 38 -9.23 6.20 -2.05
C PRO A 38 -9.15 4.68 -2.30
N PHE A 39 -8.76 3.92 -1.28
CA PHE A 39 -8.62 2.46 -1.35
C PHE A 39 -9.95 1.70 -1.62
N GLU A 40 -11.09 2.38 -1.45
CA GLU A 40 -12.41 1.90 -1.83
C GLU A 40 -12.69 2.00 -3.34
N GLU A 41 -12.00 2.89 -4.06
CA GLU A 41 -12.12 3.04 -5.51
C GLU A 41 -11.05 2.24 -6.27
N TYR A 42 -9.85 2.14 -5.69
CA TYR A 42 -8.70 1.47 -6.28
C TYR A 42 -8.07 0.48 -5.28
N THR A 43 -7.84 -0.73 -5.73
CA THR A 43 -7.18 -1.78 -4.95
C THR A 43 -5.87 -2.19 -5.64
N PHE A 44 -4.80 -2.26 -4.87
CA PHE A 44 -3.55 -2.88 -5.29
C PHE A 44 -3.54 -4.32 -4.78
N LEU A 45 -3.21 -5.32 -5.60
CA LEU A 45 -3.15 -6.71 -5.12
C LEU A 45 -1.87 -6.96 -4.31
N ALA A 46 -0.76 -6.31 -4.68
CA ALA A 46 0.48 -6.29 -3.93
C ALA A 46 1.08 -4.88 -3.89
N ILE A 47 1.77 -4.55 -2.78
CA ILE A 47 2.44 -3.28 -2.58
C ILE A 47 3.85 -3.55 -2.04
N SER A 48 4.87 -2.94 -2.64
CA SER A 48 6.16 -2.69 -1.97
C SER A 48 6.26 -1.19 -1.72
N VAL A 49 6.49 -0.81 -0.47
CA VAL A 49 6.51 0.60 -0.07
C VAL A 49 7.73 0.89 0.78
N GLU A 50 8.47 1.92 0.36
CA GLU A 50 9.63 2.42 1.09
C GLU A 50 9.19 3.11 2.39
N HIS A 51 9.88 2.84 3.49
CA HIS A 51 9.75 3.58 4.75
C HIS A 51 11.08 4.21 5.19
N ASN A 52 12.13 4.10 4.36
CA ASN A 52 13.44 4.74 4.50
C ASN A 52 14.10 4.52 5.88
N SER A 53 13.92 3.33 6.46
CA SER A 53 14.38 3.00 7.83
C SER A 53 13.87 3.94 8.94
N ILE A 54 12.83 4.74 8.69
CA ILE A 54 12.20 5.62 9.68
C ILE A 54 11.10 4.83 10.39
N GLU A 55 11.31 4.51 11.67
CA GLU A 55 10.38 3.67 12.46
C GLU A 55 8.94 4.24 12.47
N GLN A 56 8.79 5.55 12.66
CA GLN A 56 7.49 6.20 12.64
C GLN A 56 6.78 6.06 11.28
N SER A 57 7.54 6.12 10.17
CA SER A 57 7.00 5.95 8.82
C SER A 57 6.52 4.51 8.63
N LYS A 58 7.35 3.55 9.03
CA LYS A 58 7.05 2.12 9.00
C LYS A 58 5.78 1.78 9.78
N GLU A 59 5.67 2.25 11.03
CA GLU A 59 4.48 2.04 11.86
C GLU A 59 3.22 2.66 11.25
N SER A 60 3.33 3.89 10.75
CA SER A 60 2.20 4.62 10.14
C SER A 60 1.70 3.95 8.86
N LEU A 61 2.62 3.51 8.00
CA LEU A 61 2.32 2.74 6.79
C LEU A 61 1.68 1.40 7.11
N CYS A 62 2.24 0.68 8.09
CA CYS A 62 1.68 -0.61 8.51
C CYS A 62 0.26 -0.45 9.06
N HIS A 63 0.02 0.49 9.96
CA HIS A 63 -1.32 0.74 10.51
C HIS A 63 -2.31 1.13 9.42
N LEU A 64 -1.90 2.01 8.49
CA LEU A 64 -2.73 2.41 7.36
C LEU A 64 -3.09 1.22 6.48
N LEU A 65 -2.11 0.47 5.98
CA LEU A 65 -2.33 -0.60 5.01
C LEU A 65 -3.09 -1.78 5.63
N VAL A 66 -2.79 -2.16 6.87
CA VAL A 66 -3.56 -3.18 7.60
C VAL A 66 -5.02 -2.74 7.77
N GLY A 67 -5.26 -1.47 8.12
CA GLY A 67 -6.60 -0.90 8.20
C GLY A 67 -7.36 -0.87 6.86
N LYS A 68 -6.66 -1.02 5.73
CA LYS A 68 -7.23 -1.09 4.37
C LYS A 68 -7.33 -2.51 3.82
N GLY A 69 -7.15 -3.54 4.65
CA GLY A 69 -7.32 -4.94 4.25
C GLY A 69 -6.08 -5.58 3.65
N TYR A 70 -4.90 -4.99 3.86
CA TYR A 70 -3.63 -5.59 3.45
C TYR A 70 -2.99 -6.38 4.58
N VAL A 71 -2.22 -7.40 4.22
CA VAL A 71 -1.40 -8.19 5.14
C VAL A 71 0.07 -7.96 4.80
N ARG A 72 0.87 -7.60 5.81
CA ARG A 72 2.31 -7.49 5.66
C ARG A 72 2.91 -8.89 5.55
N VAL A 73 3.50 -9.21 4.41
CA VAL A 73 4.08 -10.53 4.12
C VAL A 73 5.59 -10.57 4.31
N LYS A 74 6.25 -9.41 4.30
CA LYS A 74 7.68 -9.30 4.49
C LYS A 74 8.04 -7.92 5.02
N GLU A 75 8.96 -7.89 5.97
CA GLU A 75 9.61 -6.68 6.47
C GLU A 75 11.07 -6.70 6.03
N GLU A 76 11.56 -5.57 5.52
CA GLU A 76 12.97 -5.34 5.23
C GLU A 76 13.45 -4.08 5.97
N PRO A 77 14.77 -3.79 5.98
CA PRO A 77 15.28 -2.59 6.66
C PRO A 77 14.79 -1.26 6.08
N VAL A 78 14.39 -1.25 4.81
CA VAL A 78 14.03 -0.04 4.05
C VAL A 78 12.61 -0.10 3.49
N ASP A 79 12.15 -1.29 3.09
CA ASP A 79 10.86 -1.52 2.47
C ASP A 79 10.00 -2.52 3.27
N ASP A 80 8.69 -2.33 3.23
CA ASP A 80 7.75 -3.36 3.65
C ASP A 80 6.92 -3.85 2.45
N TYR A 81 6.54 -5.13 2.46
CA TYR A 81 5.79 -5.78 1.40
C TYR A 81 4.43 -6.25 1.91
N TYR A 82 3.39 -5.92 1.15
CA TYR A 82 2.01 -6.19 1.49
C TYR A 82 1.28 -6.88 0.34
N VAL A 83 0.31 -7.72 0.70
CA VAL A 83 -0.67 -8.28 -0.24
C VAL A 83 -2.08 -7.98 0.25
N HIS A 84 -3.01 -7.74 -0.66
CA HIS A 84 -4.41 -7.59 -0.31
C HIS A 84 -4.97 -8.93 0.20
N CYS A 85 -5.81 -8.91 1.23
CA CYS A 85 -6.33 -10.12 1.87
C CYS A 85 -7.11 -11.03 0.90
N SER A 86 -7.65 -10.49 -0.20
CA SER A 86 -8.32 -11.26 -1.25
C SER A 86 -7.39 -12.26 -1.97
N LEU A 87 -6.08 -12.13 -1.85
CA LEU A 87 -5.11 -13.10 -2.39
C LEU A 87 -4.90 -14.32 -1.48
N LEU A 88 -5.39 -14.29 -0.24
CA LEU A 88 -5.07 -15.32 0.77
C LEU A 88 -6.02 -16.54 0.74
N HIS A 89 -6.74 -16.77 -0.36
CA HIS A 89 -7.63 -17.92 -0.52
C HIS A 89 -6.84 -19.23 -0.75
N HIS A 90 -6.42 -19.85 0.35
CA HIS A 90 -6.28 -21.30 0.59
C HIS A 90 -5.29 -21.55 1.74
N ARG A 91 -5.66 -21.24 2.99
CA ARG A 91 -5.44 -22.09 4.18
C ARG A 91 -6.44 -21.63 5.25
N GLU A 92 -7.22 -22.56 5.79
CA GLU A 92 -7.99 -22.28 6.99
C GLU A 92 -7.06 -21.75 8.10
N SER A 93 -7.57 -20.76 8.85
CA SER A 93 -7.04 -20.26 10.12
C SER A 93 -5.75 -19.41 10.05
N CYS A 94 -5.89 -18.12 9.74
CA CYS A 94 -5.07 -17.09 10.40
C CYS A 94 -5.67 -15.68 10.26
N CYS A 95 -6.88 -15.49 10.78
CA CYS A 95 -7.35 -14.17 11.19
C CYS A 95 -8.19 -14.38 12.46
N THR A 96 -7.52 -14.47 13.60
CA THR A 96 -8.17 -14.26 14.89
C THR A 96 -7.27 -13.38 15.74
N MET A 97 -7.89 -12.30 16.21
CA MET A 97 -7.40 -11.17 17.03
C MET A 97 -6.77 -10.02 16.25
#